data_AF-A0A1Y4N8P5-F1
#
_entry.id   AF-A0A1Y4N8P5-F1
#
_cell.length_a   1.000
_cell.length_b   1.000
_cell.length_c   1.000
_cell.angle_alpha   90.00
_cell.angle_beta   90.00
_cell.angle_gamma   90.00
#
_symmetry.space_group_name_H-M   'P 1'
#
loop_
_entity.id
_entity.type
_entity.pdbx_description
1 polymer ?
#
loop_
_entity_poly.entity_id
_entity_poly.type
_entity_poly.pdbx_seq_one_letter_code
_entity_poly.pdbx_strand_id
1 'polypeptide(L)' 'MAQSEYLILNVELTKNIVNVNENFIIRVSINTWDFLAKNYTWQSLYNNYEKWSDLINGS' A
#
# COMPACT_ATOMS: atom_id res chain seq x y z
N MET A 1 20.96 5.80 -10.23
CA MET A 1 19.49 5.99 -10.23
C MET A 1 18.98 5.36 -8.95
N ALA A 2 18.38 6.13 -8.04
CA ALA A 2 17.83 5.56 -6.81
C ALA A 2 16.62 4.68 -7.20
N GLN A 3 16.63 3.43 -6.75
CA GLN A 3 15.49 2.52 -6.93
C GLN A 3 14.39 3.01 -5.99
N SER A 4 13.30 3.55 -6.55
CA SER A 4 12.12 3.88 -5.77
C SER A 4 11.46 2.57 -5.36
N GLU A 5 11.63 2.19 -4.10
CA GLU A 5 10.92 1.07 -3.51
C GLU A 5 9.46 1.48 -3.26
N TYR A 6 8.53 0.72 -3.84
CA TYR A 6 7.08 0.93 -3.68
C TYR A 6 6.55 -0.10 -2.70
N LEU A 7 5.85 0.34 -1.65
CA LEU A 7 5.22 -0.55 -0.68
C LEU A 7 3.81 -0.93 -1.13
N ILE A 8 3.54 -2.24 -1.19
CA ILE A 8 2.19 -2.77 -1.37
C ILE A 8 1.52 -2.78 0.00
N LEU A 9 0.49 -1.94 0.20
CA LEU A 9 -0.23 -1.86 1.46
C LEU A 9 -1.37 -2.85 1.58
N ASN A 10 -2.05 -3.08 0.46
CA ASN A 10 -3.17 -3.98 0.43
C ASN A 10 -3.24 -4.68 -0.92
N VAL A 11 -3.56 -5.96 -0.87
CA VAL A 11 -3.90 -6.78 -2.03
C VAL A 11 -5.30 -7.29 -1.81
N GLU A 12 -6.24 -6.78 -2.59
CA GLU A 12 -7.62 -7.24 -2.57
C GLU A 12 -7.89 -8.07 -3.82
N LEU A 13 -8.38 -9.29 -3.61
CA LEU A 13 -8.95 -10.09 -4.67
C LEU A 13 -10.43 -9.74 -4.79
N THR A 14 -10.90 -9.41 -5.99
CA THR A 14 -12.33 -9.13 -6.18
C THR A 14 -13.22 -10.35 -5.97
N LYS A 15 -12.62 -11.55 -5.82
CA LYS A 15 -13.31 -12.81 -5.55
C LYS A 15 -12.34 -13.80 -4.87
N ASN A 16 -12.80 -14.46 -3.81
CA ASN A 16 -11.99 -15.45 -3.07
C ASN A 16 -11.96 -16.84 -3.74
N ILE A 17 -12.96 -17.20 -4.53
CA ILE A 17 -13.04 -18.50 -5.22
C ILE A 17 -13.09 -18.24 -6.72
N VAL A 18 -12.07 -18.72 -7.42
CA VAL A 18 -11.90 -18.58 -8.87
C VAL A 18 -11.97 -19.95 -9.53
N ASN A 19 -12.83 -20.07 -10.54
CA ASN A 19 -12.91 -21.29 -11.34
C ASN A 19 -11.73 -21.38 -12.30
N VAL A 20 -11.45 -22.60 -12.78
CA VAL A 20 -10.44 -22.81 -13.83
C VAL A 20 -10.84 -22.00 -15.08
N ASN A 21 -9.91 -21.21 -15.61
CA ASN A 21 -10.10 -20.28 -16.74
C ASN A 21 -11.02 -19.07 -16.46
N GLU A 22 -11.30 -18.74 -15.20
CA GLU A 22 -12.02 -17.51 -14.84
C GLU A 22 -11.06 -16.31 -14.71
N ASN A 23 -11.44 -15.17 -15.28
CA ASN A 23 -10.74 -13.91 -15.05
C ASN A 23 -11.19 -13.31 -13.72
N PHE A 24 -10.24 -12.83 -12.93
CA PHE A 24 -10.50 -12.05 -11.73
C PHE A 24 -9.57 -10.84 -11.66
N ILE A 25 -9.95 -9.87 -10.83
CA ILE A 25 -9.19 -8.64 -10.67
C ILE A 25 -8.43 -8.72 -9.35
N ILE A 26 -7.14 -8.40 -9.40
CA ILE A 26 -6.31 -8.13 -8.24
C ILE A 26 -6.17 -6.61 -8.15
N ARG A 27 -6.62 -6.03 -7.04
CA ARG A 27 -6.39 -4.61 -6.74
C ARG A 27 -5.20 -4.51 -5.81
N VAL A 28 -4.20 -3.77 -6.25
CA VAL A 28 -2.99 -3.49 -5.47
C VAL A 28 -3.00 -2.01 -5.13
N SER A 29 -3.03 -1.70 -3.83
CA SER A 29 -2.88 -0.34 -3.34
C SER A 29 -1.42 -0.06 -3.02
N ILE A 30 -0.84 0.90 -3.72
CA ILE A 30 0.55 1.35 -3.53
C ILE A 30 0.50 2.77 -3.00
N ASN A 31 1.13 3.01 -1.85
CA ASN A 31 1.35 4.37 -1.36
C ASN A 31 2.67 4.90 -1.87
N THR A 32 2.62 6.11 -2.43
CA THR A 32 3.80 6.91 -2.73
C THR A 32 3.97 8.01 -1.69
N TRP A 33 5.18 8.58 -1.60
CA TRP A 33 5.40 9.77 -0.76
C TRP A 33 4.47 10.92 -1.11
N ASP A 34 4.20 11.13 -2.39
CA ASP A 34 3.24 12.15 -2.85
C ASP A 34 1.81 11.87 -2.38
N PHE A 35 1.40 10.59 -2.34
CA PHE A 35 0.09 10.21 -1.82
C PHE A 35 0.00 10.51 -0.32
N LEU A 36 1.03 10.13 0.45
CA LEU A 36 1.08 10.39 1.90
C LEU A 36 1.02 11.90 2.17
N ALA A 37 1.82 12.69 1.47
CA ALA A 37 1.87 14.14 1.62
C ALA A 37 0.54 14.84 1.28
N LYS A 38 -0.25 14.28 0.35
CA LYS A 38 -1.55 14.83 -0.07
C LYS A 38 -2.71 14.44 0.84
N ASN A 39 -2.66 13.25 1.42
CA ASN A 39 -3.82 12.65 2.09
C ASN A 39 -3.69 12.58 3.61
N TYR A 40 -2.49 12.78 4.15
CA TYR A 40 -2.23 12.69 5.58
C TYR A 40 -1.56 13.95 6.09
N THR A 41 -1.88 14.33 7.33
CA THR A 41 -1.13 15.35 8.04
C THR A 41 0.06 14.70 8.74
N TRP A 42 1.08 15.51 9.05
CA TRP A 42 2.21 15.04 9.83
C TRP A 42 1.77 14.39 11.15
N GLN A 43 0.74 14.93 11.79
CA GLN A 43 0.22 14.40 13.05
C GLN A 43 -0.53 13.08 12.87
N SER A 44 -1.27 12.87 11.77
CA SER A 44 -1.91 11.58 11.52
C SER A 44 -0.90 10.49 11.17
N LEU A 45 0.19 10.82 10.47
CA LEU A 45 1.29 9.88 10.23
C LEU A 45 1.99 9.52 11.55
N TYR A 46 2.31 10.51 12.38
CA TYR A 46 2.98 10.28 13.66
C TYR A 46 2.17 9.41 14.62
N ASN A 47 0.84 9.56 14.63
CA ASN A 47 -0.03 8.80 15.53
C ASN A 47 -0.29 7.37 15.04
N ASN A 48 -0.22 7.13 13.72
CA ASN A 48 -0.56 5.84 13.13
C ASN A 48 0.65 4.92 12.90
N TYR A 49 1.87 5.46 12.98
CA TYR A 49 3.10 4.72 12.72
C TYR A 49 4.11 5.01 13.84
N GLU A 50 4.67 3.98 14.47
CA GLU A 50 5.68 4.16 15.54
C GLU A 50 7.00 4.68 14.97
N LYS A 51 7.35 4.29 13.73
CA LYS A 51 8.60 4.66 13.07
C LYS A 51 8.39 4.93 11.58
N TRP A 52 9.25 5.79 11.01
CA TRP A 52 9.30 6.03 9.57
C TRP A 52 9.55 4.77 8.75
N SER A 53 10.27 3.79 9.31
CA SER A 53 10.46 2.48 8.70
C SER A 53 9.15 1.74 8.45
N ASP A 54 8.11 1.97 9.25
CA ASP A 54 6.85 1.26 9.17
C ASP A 54 6.04 1.72 7.94
N LEU A 55 6.31 2.95 7.48
CA LEU A 55 5.79 3.48 6.21
C LEU A 55 6.52 2.93 4.98
N ILE A 56 7.73 2.40 5.15
CA ILE A 56 8.61 1.98 4.05
C ILE A 56 8.61 0.46 3.90
N ASN A 57 8.63 -0.28 5.02
CA ASN A 57 8.89 -1.72 5.03
C ASN A 57 7.66 -2.57 5.30
N GLY A 58 6.53 -1.98 5.71
CA GLY A 58 5.41 -2.75 6.27
C GLY A 58 5.82 -3.39 7.60
N SER A 59 4.89 -3.42 8.54
CA SER A 59 5.05 -4.11 9.84
C SER A 59 5.24 -5.61 9.70
#